data_AF-A0A5C2HRW2-F1
#
_entry.id   AF-A0A5C2HRW2-F1
#
_cell.length_a   1.000
_cell.length_b   1.000
_cell.length_c   1.000
_cell.angle_alpha   90.00
_cell.angle_beta   90.00
_cell.angle_gamma   90.00
#
_symmetry.space_group_name_H-M   'P 1'
#
loop_
_entity.id
_entity.type
_entity.pdbx_description
1 polymer ?
#
loop_
_entity_poly.entity_id
_entity_poly.type
_entity_poly.pdbx_seq_one_letter_code
_entity_poly.pdbx_strand_id
1 'polypeptide(L)'
;MRSRLAKPISERAPMMSSPTAAPEGELAALQQQLQRLERRLERERNARKQAEHLLEGKSLELYNRNQELTRLHDSLEQEVKQRTRELEIARDKALEANRAKTNFLANVSHELRTPLTAVIGFAENIKNGIIAIDEVDSAIESIIDSSYHLLGVLNGIINISDIESGTLTKELATVPIKRLFELIRSNFGAEAANKGLNFDLTIHPSVPERIVTDPVMFKQILFHITQNAVKFTQQGKVSLAVNHHPASRLLEVKVEDSGIGISPADTPRLFRPFTQLDEESNRQYGGNGMGLHLSKRLANLLGGDITVNSTKGEGSVFTITIDSGDMNSIDKREPKSKVIPIIPKLQGKVLVADDSPVNLQIVTTLLKACQLEIVTATNGEEAVEAALSDNFNLVLMDIQMPKMDGKQAFELLQQLGFSTPVIALTANVMPEDMTNYQQQGFYSCLAKPIEQEKFFATLAQTIPAAAATAPASEALPIEAWMVELRGQFINELRSLKQQLQQARERNDTTGCTKIAHRIKGSAGNVGFHRLTDEAGELQSRLKSQRLEELVLQLDQFSDHIDQLLAEHSHD
;
A
#
# COMPACT_ATOMS: atom_id res chain seq x y z
N MET A 1 7.36 -88.85 -27.14
CA MET A 1 6.76 -89.91 -26.33
C MET A 1 5.79 -90.67 -27.22
N ARG A 2 6.14 -91.91 -27.60
CA ARG A 2 5.35 -92.94 -28.30
C ARG A 2 4.78 -92.59 -29.70
N SER A 3 4.75 -93.46 -30.70
CA SER A 3 5.47 -94.68 -31.07
C SER A 3 4.78 -95.18 -32.35
N ARG A 4 5.58 -95.60 -33.36
CA ARG A 4 5.41 -96.87 -34.11
C ARG A 4 4.15 -97.02 -35.01
N LEU A 5 4.10 -97.74 -36.14
CA LEU A 5 4.94 -98.71 -36.88
C LEU A 5 4.38 -98.73 -38.33
N ALA A 6 5.19 -98.64 -39.39
CA ALA A 6 5.71 -99.74 -40.22
C ALA A 6 4.66 -100.60 -40.98
N LYS A 7 4.55 -100.40 -42.31
CA LYS A 7 4.88 -101.31 -43.46
C LYS A 7 4.75 -102.86 -43.28
N PRO A 8 4.76 -103.72 -44.33
CA PRO A 8 4.15 -103.70 -45.70
C PRO A 8 3.72 -105.12 -46.26
N ILE A 9 3.27 -105.19 -47.55
CA ILE A 9 3.32 -106.26 -48.60
C ILE A 9 2.41 -107.53 -48.59
N SER A 10 1.97 -107.85 -49.82
CA SER A 10 1.72 -109.17 -50.44
C SER A 10 0.34 -109.76 -50.17
N GLU A 11 -0.36 -110.47 -51.04
CA GLU A 11 -0.22 -110.94 -52.44
C GLU A 11 -1.38 -111.95 -52.53
N ARG A 12 -2.17 -111.95 -53.62
CA ARG A 12 -2.69 -113.14 -54.33
C ARG A 12 -4.01 -112.81 -55.02
N ALA A 13 -3.95 -112.82 -56.34
CA ALA A 13 -5.10 -113.16 -57.18
C ALA A 13 -5.39 -114.67 -57.02
N PRO A 14 -6.64 -115.10 -57.32
CA PRO A 14 -6.78 -115.83 -58.57
C PRO A 14 -8.06 -115.49 -59.37
N MET A 15 -8.06 -116.09 -60.57
CA MET A 15 -8.82 -115.84 -61.77
C MET A 15 -10.35 -116.03 -61.71
N MET A 16 -11.01 -115.14 -62.46
CA MET A 16 -12.12 -115.31 -63.41
C MET A 16 -13.10 -116.50 -63.28
N SER A 17 -14.38 -116.16 -63.18
CA SER A 17 -15.41 -116.68 -64.08
C SER A 17 -16.49 -115.61 -64.34
N SER A 18 -16.71 -115.32 -65.62
CA SER A 18 -17.71 -114.42 -66.22
C SER A 18 -19.07 -115.13 -66.43
N PRO A 19 -20.07 -114.54 -67.10
CA PRO A 19 -20.77 -113.25 -66.91
C PRO A 19 -22.32 -113.45 -66.90
N THR A 20 -23.14 -112.46 -66.54
CA THR A 20 -24.52 -112.33 -67.11
C THR A 20 -25.18 -110.96 -66.84
N ALA A 21 -25.28 -110.19 -67.93
CA ALA A 21 -26.27 -109.17 -68.33
C ALA A 21 -27.02 -108.29 -67.29
N ALA A 22 -26.74 -106.97 -67.32
CA ALA A 22 -27.72 -105.86 -67.50
C ALA A 22 -27.02 -104.46 -67.49
N PRO A 23 -26.77 -103.77 -68.63
CA PRO A 23 -25.96 -102.54 -68.66
C PRO A 23 -26.71 -101.19 -68.61
N GLU A 24 -28.05 -101.16 -68.52
CA GLU A 24 -28.79 -99.88 -68.65
C GLU A 24 -29.20 -99.25 -67.29
N GLY A 25 -29.47 -100.06 -66.27
CA GLY A 25 -29.86 -99.58 -64.93
C GLY A 25 -28.69 -99.00 -64.12
N GLU A 26 -27.51 -99.63 -64.21
CA GLU A 26 -26.30 -99.18 -63.50
C GLU A 26 -25.74 -97.88 -64.09
N LEU A 27 -25.78 -97.72 -65.42
CA LEU A 27 -25.31 -96.50 -66.08
C LEU A 27 -26.20 -95.28 -65.74
N ALA A 28 -27.52 -95.48 -65.69
CA ALA A 28 -28.47 -94.44 -65.28
C ALA A 28 -28.32 -94.06 -63.79
N ALA A 29 -28.07 -95.04 -62.92
CA ALA A 29 -27.79 -94.81 -61.50
C ALA A 29 -26.47 -94.04 -61.29
N LEU A 30 -25.41 -94.43 -62.01
CA LEU A 30 -24.12 -93.73 -62.00
C LEU A 30 -24.25 -92.29 -62.53
N GLN A 31 -25.03 -92.05 -63.59
CA GLN A 31 -25.28 -90.71 -64.11
C GLN A 31 -26.07 -89.83 -63.13
N GLN A 32 -27.09 -90.37 -62.45
CA GLN A 32 -27.78 -89.65 -61.38
C GLN A 32 -26.85 -89.33 -60.20
N GLN A 33 -25.96 -90.26 -59.85
CA GLN A 33 -25.02 -90.09 -58.75
C GLN A 33 -23.94 -89.05 -59.08
N LEU A 34 -23.45 -89.03 -60.33
CA LEU A 34 -22.58 -87.99 -60.88
C LEU A 34 -23.25 -86.62 -60.85
N GLN A 35 -24.49 -86.49 -61.33
CA GLN A 35 -25.24 -85.22 -61.26
C GLN A 35 -25.45 -84.73 -59.82
N ARG A 36 -25.68 -85.64 -58.86
CA ARG A 36 -25.79 -85.27 -57.43
C ARG A 36 -24.46 -84.76 -56.88
N LEU A 37 -23.35 -85.40 -57.24
CA LEU A 37 -22.00 -84.98 -56.82
C LEU A 37 -21.60 -83.66 -57.46
N GLU A 38 -21.88 -83.45 -58.74
CA GLU A 38 -21.65 -82.19 -59.45
C GLU A 38 -22.43 -81.03 -58.81
N ARG A 39 -23.73 -81.22 -58.55
CA ARG A 39 -24.54 -80.20 -57.83
C ARG A 39 -24.03 -79.93 -56.42
N ARG A 40 -23.48 -80.93 -55.73
CA ARG A 40 -22.90 -80.77 -54.39
C ARG A 40 -21.58 -80.00 -54.44
N LEU A 41 -20.70 -80.33 -55.38
CA LEU A 41 -19.43 -79.65 -55.64
C LEU A 41 -19.66 -78.19 -56.04
N GLU A 42 -20.67 -77.93 -56.86
CA GLU A 42 -21.02 -76.58 -57.31
C GLU A 42 -21.61 -75.72 -56.18
N ARG A 43 -22.46 -76.30 -55.32
CA ARG A 43 -22.91 -75.64 -54.08
C ARG A 43 -21.75 -75.32 -53.14
N GLU A 44 -20.82 -76.25 -52.97
CA GLU A 44 -19.65 -76.04 -52.11
C GLU A 44 -18.70 -74.97 -52.68
N ARG A 45 -18.46 -74.98 -53.99
CA ARG A 45 -17.69 -73.92 -54.69
C ARG A 45 -18.34 -72.55 -54.54
N ASN A 46 -19.67 -72.46 -54.69
CA ASN A 46 -20.39 -71.19 -54.55
C ASN A 46 -20.41 -70.69 -53.10
N ALA A 47 -20.62 -71.59 -52.13
CA ALA A 47 -20.54 -71.25 -50.70
C ALA A 47 -19.13 -70.78 -50.31
N ARG A 48 -18.09 -71.41 -50.85
CA ARG A 48 -16.69 -71.03 -50.61
C ARG A 48 -16.36 -69.66 -51.21
N LYS A 49 -16.79 -69.38 -52.45
CA LYS A 49 -16.67 -68.04 -53.06
C LYS A 49 -17.39 -66.96 -52.27
N GLN A 50 -18.59 -67.24 -51.76
CA GLN A 50 -19.32 -66.30 -50.91
C GLN A 50 -18.61 -66.07 -49.57
N ALA A 51 -18.07 -67.12 -48.95
CA ALA A 51 -17.29 -67.01 -47.72
C ALA A 51 -16.00 -66.21 -47.92
N GLU A 52 -15.28 -66.43 -49.03
CA GLU A 52 -14.09 -65.66 -49.41
C GLU A 52 -14.41 -64.17 -49.60
N HIS A 53 -15.47 -63.84 -50.33
CA HIS A 53 -15.92 -62.46 -50.51
C HIS A 53 -16.30 -61.77 -49.18
N LEU A 54 -17.00 -62.50 -48.29
CA LEU A 54 -17.39 -61.99 -46.98
C LEU A 54 -16.16 -61.74 -46.08
N LEU A 55 -15.18 -62.65 -46.12
CA LEU A 55 -13.92 -62.53 -45.39
C LEU A 55 -13.09 -61.35 -45.89
N GLU A 56 -12.99 -61.14 -47.21
CA GLU A 56 -12.32 -59.97 -47.78
C GLU A 56 -12.99 -58.66 -47.34
N GLY A 57 -14.32 -58.60 -47.41
CA GLY A 57 -15.09 -57.43 -46.95
C GLY A 57 -14.84 -57.10 -45.48
N LYS A 58 -14.90 -58.13 -44.61
CA LYS A 58 -14.63 -57.98 -43.16
C LYS A 58 -13.18 -57.61 -42.86
N SER A 59 -12.23 -58.14 -43.63
CA SER A 59 -10.80 -57.86 -43.48
C SER A 59 -10.50 -56.40 -43.83
N LEU A 60 -11.11 -55.88 -44.89
CA LEU A 60 -11.02 -54.48 -45.29
C LEU A 60 -11.65 -53.54 -44.26
N GLU A 61 -12.80 -53.90 -43.71
CA GLU A 61 -13.46 -53.13 -42.65
C GLU A 61 -12.60 -53.06 -41.38
N LEU A 62 -12.07 -54.19 -40.92
CA LEU A 62 -11.16 -54.25 -39.77
C LEU A 62 -9.87 -53.45 -40.01
N TYR A 63 -9.34 -53.47 -41.23
CA TYR A 63 -8.17 -52.70 -41.61
C TYR A 63 -8.45 -51.20 -41.51
N ASN A 64 -9.56 -50.73 -42.06
CA ASN A 64 -9.97 -49.33 -41.99
C ASN A 64 -10.22 -48.88 -40.54
N ARG A 65 -10.89 -49.71 -39.74
CA ARG A 65 -11.15 -49.44 -38.32
C ARG A 65 -9.86 -49.37 -37.50
N ASN A 66 -8.89 -50.24 -37.78
CA ASN A 66 -7.57 -50.18 -37.15
C ASN A 66 -6.84 -48.89 -37.53
N GLN A 67 -6.83 -48.51 -38.80
CA GLN A 67 -6.20 -47.25 -39.21
C GLN A 67 -6.85 -46.03 -38.54
N GLU A 68 -8.18 -46.02 -38.42
CA GLU A 68 -8.91 -44.95 -37.74
C GLU A 68 -8.56 -44.90 -36.25
N LEU A 69 -8.51 -46.06 -35.57
CA LEU A 69 -8.10 -46.18 -34.17
C LEU A 69 -6.66 -45.72 -33.96
N THR A 70 -5.73 -46.08 -34.85
CA THR A 70 -4.33 -45.63 -34.76
C THR A 70 -4.24 -44.11 -34.88
N ARG A 71 -4.93 -43.51 -35.85
CA ARG A 71 -4.96 -42.03 -36.00
C ARG A 71 -5.54 -41.33 -34.78
N LEU A 72 -6.64 -41.87 -34.23
CA LEU A 72 -7.25 -41.35 -33.00
C LEU A 72 -6.30 -41.48 -31.80
N HIS A 73 -5.64 -42.63 -31.66
CA HIS A 73 -4.67 -42.87 -30.59
C HIS A 73 -3.51 -41.88 -30.67
N ASP A 74 -2.90 -41.72 -31.84
CA ASP A 74 -1.78 -40.80 -32.05
C ASP A 74 -2.19 -39.35 -31.77
N SER A 75 -3.41 -38.95 -32.18
CA SER A 75 -3.94 -37.62 -31.89
C SER A 75 -4.18 -37.40 -30.40
N LEU A 76 -4.74 -38.39 -29.70
CA LEU A 76 -4.98 -38.31 -28.26
C LEU A 76 -3.66 -38.24 -27.49
N GLU A 77 -2.67 -39.03 -27.91
CA GLU A 77 -1.35 -39.04 -27.29
C GLU A 77 -0.64 -37.68 -27.44
N GLN A 78 -0.75 -37.05 -28.62
CA GLN A 78 -0.26 -35.69 -28.84
C GLN A 78 -0.99 -34.66 -27.95
N GLU A 79 -2.32 -34.75 -27.84
CA GLU A 79 -3.10 -33.82 -27.03
C GLU A 79 -2.78 -33.96 -25.54
N VAL A 80 -2.70 -35.20 -25.02
CA VAL A 80 -2.28 -35.48 -23.65
C VAL A 80 -0.89 -34.93 -23.37
N LYS A 81 0.06 -35.12 -24.30
CA LYS A 81 1.43 -34.61 -24.16
C LYS A 81 1.46 -33.08 -24.12
N GLN A 82 0.67 -32.43 -24.97
CA GLN A 82 0.54 -30.98 -24.98
C GLN A 82 -0.07 -30.45 -23.67
N ARG A 83 -1.18 -31.03 -23.21
CA ARG A 83 -1.83 -30.67 -21.94
C ARG A 83 -0.94 -30.91 -20.73
N THR A 84 -0.20 -32.01 -20.71
CA THR A 84 0.74 -32.32 -19.64
C THR A 84 1.82 -31.24 -19.56
N ARG A 85 2.34 -30.79 -20.71
CA ARG A 85 3.34 -29.71 -20.77
C ARG A 85 2.78 -28.35 -20.33
N GLU A 86 1.55 -28.02 -20.72
CA GLU A 86 0.86 -26.81 -20.26
C GLU A 86 0.68 -26.83 -18.74
N LEU A 87 0.27 -27.97 -18.18
CA LEU A 87 0.11 -28.16 -16.74
C LEU A 87 1.45 -28.06 -16.00
N GLU A 88 2.52 -28.64 -16.53
CA GLU A 88 3.86 -28.52 -15.95
C GLU A 88 4.29 -27.05 -15.88
N ILE A 89 4.14 -26.30 -16.98
CA ILE A 89 4.49 -24.88 -17.03
C ILE A 89 3.63 -24.06 -16.05
N ALA A 90 2.32 -24.33 -15.99
CA ALA A 90 1.42 -23.62 -15.08
C ALA A 90 1.74 -23.94 -13.60
N ARG A 91 2.01 -25.22 -13.29
CA ARG A 91 2.43 -25.68 -11.96
C ARG A 91 3.73 -25.02 -11.54
N ASP A 92 4.71 -25.00 -12.42
CA ASP A 92 6.04 -24.44 -12.10
C ASP A 92 5.95 -22.94 -11.85
N LYS A 93 5.16 -22.18 -12.64
CA LYS A 93 4.85 -20.77 -12.37
C LYS A 93 4.14 -20.58 -11.02
N ALA A 94 3.17 -21.43 -10.70
CA ALA A 94 2.45 -21.35 -9.43
C ALA A 94 3.36 -21.65 -8.23
N LEU A 95 4.27 -22.63 -8.36
CA LEU A 95 5.26 -22.96 -7.34
C LEU A 95 6.27 -21.84 -7.15
N GLU A 96 6.74 -21.21 -8.23
CA GLU A 96 7.61 -20.03 -8.14
C GLU A 96 6.92 -18.87 -7.43
N ALA A 97 5.68 -18.55 -7.78
CA ALA A 97 4.91 -17.50 -7.12
C ALA A 97 4.68 -17.80 -5.63
N ASN A 98 4.37 -19.05 -5.28
CA ASN A 98 4.13 -19.44 -3.90
C ASN A 98 5.43 -19.41 -3.07
N ARG A 99 6.56 -19.84 -3.65
CA ARG A 99 7.89 -19.69 -3.03
C ARG A 99 8.25 -18.23 -2.81
N ALA A 100 8.01 -17.37 -3.80
CA ALA A 100 8.22 -15.92 -3.67
C ALA A 100 7.38 -15.32 -2.54
N LYS A 101 6.09 -15.70 -2.43
CA LYS A 101 5.20 -15.28 -1.34
C LYS A 101 5.65 -15.76 0.04
N THR A 102 6.16 -16.99 0.13
CA THR A 102 6.65 -17.56 1.39
C THR A 102 7.93 -16.84 1.83
N ASN A 103 8.86 -16.61 0.91
CA ASN A 103 10.09 -15.86 1.16
C ASN A 103 9.79 -14.40 1.54
N PHE A 104 8.80 -13.78 0.88
CA PHE A 104 8.29 -12.45 1.23
C PHE A 104 7.87 -12.38 2.71
N LEU A 105 6.99 -13.29 3.14
CA LEU A 105 6.47 -13.29 4.50
C LEU A 105 7.56 -13.58 5.54
N ALA A 106 8.48 -14.50 5.23
CA ALA A 106 9.61 -14.81 6.11
C ALA A 106 10.52 -13.60 6.30
N ASN A 107 10.86 -12.90 5.20
CA ASN A 107 11.71 -11.72 5.24
C ASN A 107 11.03 -10.54 5.93
N VAL A 108 9.77 -10.25 5.61
CA VAL A 108 8.97 -9.23 6.32
C VAL A 108 8.92 -9.52 7.82
N SER A 109 8.68 -10.77 8.21
CA SER A 109 8.67 -11.15 9.62
C SER A 109 10.03 -10.90 10.29
N HIS A 110 11.13 -11.17 9.61
CA HIS A 110 12.47 -10.93 10.12
C HIS A 110 12.77 -9.41 10.24
N GLU A 111 12.47 -8.64 9.21
CA GLU A 111 12.65 -7.17 9.14
C GLU A 111 11.77 -6.41 10.13
N LEU A 112 10.60 -6.96 10.51
CA LEU A 112 9.78 -6.42 11.61
C LEU A 112 10.35 -6.82 12.98
N ARG A 113 10.85 -8.05 13.12
CA ARG A 113 11.25 -8.62 14.42
C ARG A 113 12.53 -7.97 14.96
N THR A 114 13.52 -7.70 14.11
CA THR A 114 14.81 -7.14 14.54
C THR A 114 14.67 -5.76 15.22
N PRO A 115 14.07 -4.73 14.59
CA PRO A 115 13.87 -3.44 15.25
C PRO A 115 12.91 -3.54 16.43
N LEU A 116 11.87 -4.39 16.35
CA LEU A 116 10.94 -4.59 17.46
C LEU A 116 11.64 -5.21 18.69
N THR A 117 12.56 -6.14 18.47
CA THR A 117 13.34 -6.78 19.55
C THR A 117 14.33 -5.79 20.17
N ALA A 118 14.90 -4.89 19.37
CA ALA A 118 15.74 -3.79 19.89
C ALA A 118 14.92 -2.81 20.74
N VAL A 119 13.74 -2.39 20.27
CA VAL A 119 12.81 -1.52 21.03
C VAL A 119 12.44 -2.17 22.37
N ILE A 120 12.02 -3.44 22.35
CA ILE A 120 11.65 -4.17 23.58
C ILE A 120 12.87 -4.31 24.49
N GLY A 121 14.04 -4.70 23.95
CA GLY A 121 15.24 -4.92 24.74
C GLY A 121 15.77 -3.66 25.43
N PHE A 122 15.85 -2.53 24.72
CA PHE A 122 16.25 -1.27 25.34
C PHE A 122 15.22 -0.78 26.35
N ALA A 123 13.92 -0.88 26.06
CA ALA A 123 12.87 -0.51 26.99
C ALA A 123 12.88 -1.37 28.27
N GLU A 124 13.06 -2.69 28.15
CA GLU A 124 13.17 -3.60 29.29
C GLU A 124 14.43 -3.33 30.12
N ASN A 125 15.56 -3.04 29.47
CA ASN A 125 16.81 -2.74 30.15
C ASN A 125 16.76 -1.40 30.91
N ILE A 126 16.11 -0.37 30.35
CA ILE A 126 15.85 0.90 31.04
C ILE A 126 14.93 0.64 32.25
N LYS A 127 13.82 -0.08 32.03
CA LYS A 127 12.84 -0.40 33.08
C LYS A 127 13.45 -1.18 34.25
N ASN A 128 14.35 -2.10 33.96
CA ASN A 128 15.00 -2.95 34.97
C ASN A 128 16.23 -2.30 35.61
N GLY A 129 16.59 -1.06 35.24
CA GLY A 129 17.78 -0.37 35.75
C GLY A 129 19.09 -1.05 35.37
N ILE A 130 19.10 -1.79 34.25
CA ILE A 130 20.28 -2.50 33.73
C ILE A 130 21.20 -1.53 32.96
N ILE A 131 20.63 -0.49 32.35
CA ILE A 131 21.37 0.57 31.65
C ILE A 131 21.80 1.64 32.66
N ALA A 132 23.05 2.08 32.58
CA ALA A 132 23.57 3.15 33.42
C ALA A 132 22.90 4.49 33.07
N ILE A 133 22.75 5.39 34.05
CA ILE A 133 22.00 6.66 33.89
C ILE A 133 22.56 7.51 32.74
N ASP A 134 23.87 7.47 32.50
CA ASP A 134 24.57 8.16 31.42
C ASP A 134 24.38 7.54 30.03
N GLU A 135 23.85 6.32 29.95
CA GLU A 135 23.58 5.58 28.70
C GLU A 135 22.08 5.58 28.33
N VAL A 136 21.21 6.12 29.19
CA VAL A 136 19.75 6.13 28.97
C VAL A 136 19.37 6.91 27.72
N ASP A 137 19.98 8.08 27.49
CA ASP A 137 19.68 8.90 26.31
C ASP A 137 20.02 8.17 25.00
N SER A 138 21.17 7.46 24.95
CA SER A 138 21.58 6.64 23.80
C SER A 138 20.65 5.43 23.57
N ALA A 139 20.15 4.83 24.66
CA ALA A 139 19.18 3.75 24.57
C ALA A 139 17.80 4.25 24.08
N ILE A 140 17.38 5.46 24.47
CA ILE A 140 16.17 6.12 23.97
C ILE A 140 16.32 6.47 22.48
N GLU A 141 17.46 7.02 22.07
CA GLU A 141 17.76 7.27 20.65
C GLU A 141 17.68 5.97 19.83
N SER A 142 18.23 4.87 20.35
CA SER A 142 18.17 3.55 19.70
C SER A 142 16.73 3.01 19.56
N ILE A 143 15.86 3.29 20.54
CA ILE A 143 14.42 2.96 20.48
C ILE A 143 13.73 3.78 19.38
N ILE A 144 14.01 5.08 19.32
CA ILE A 144 13.43 6.01 18.34
C ILE A 144 13.85 5.60 16.92
N ASP A 145 15.14 5.35 16.69
CA ASP A 145 15.67 4.90 15.39
C ASP A 145 15.06 3.58 14.95
N SER A 146 14.95 2.61 15.87
CA SER A 146 14.31 1.31 15.60
C SER A 146 12.81 1.47 15.28
N SER A 147 12.14 2.43 15.91
CA SER A 147 10.72 2.72 15.67
C SER A 147 10.48 3.36 14.30
N TYR A 148 11.33 4.31 13.90
CA TYR A 148 11.29 4.89 12.55
C TYR A 148 11.62 3.86 11.47
N HIS A 149 12.57 2.96 11.75
CA HIS A 149 12.86 1.83 10.87
C HIS A 149 11.62 0.94 10.68
N LEU A 150 10.94 0.56 11.76
CA LEU A 150 9.74 -0.28 11.73
C LEU A 150 8.62 0.40 10.93
N LEU A 151 8.41 1.70 11.14
CA LEU A 151 7.43 2.50 10.40
C LEU A 151 7.76 2.54 8.89
N GLY A 152 9.05 2.64 8.54
CA GLY A 152 9.51 2.55 7.16
C GLY A 152 9.21 1.19 6.51
N VAL A 153 9.46 0.09 7.21
CA VAL A 153 9.11 -1.28 6.77
C VAL A 153 7.59 -1.38 6.52
N LEU A 154 6.79 -0.93 7.48
CA LEU A 154 5.33 -1.02 7.43
C LEU A 154 4.75 -0.23 6.26
N ASN A 155 5.16 1.02 6.10
CA ASN A 155 4.76 1.86 4.97
C ASN A 155 5.23 1.26 3.63
N GLY A 156 6.40 0.62 3.60
CA GLY A 156 6.87 -0.11 2.42
C GLY A 156 5.96 -1.27 2.03
N ILE A 157 5.48 -2.05 3.01
CA ILE A 157 4.56 -3.17 2.79
C ILE A 157 3.19 -2.69 2.29
N ILE A 158 2.64 -1.63 2.92
CA ILE A 158 1.36 -1.03 2.52
C ILE A 158 1.46 -0.54 1.07
N ASN A 159 2.51 0.22 0.74
CA ASN A 159 2.72 0.71 -0.61
C ASN A 159 2.88 -0.43 -1.63
N ILE A 160 3.60 -1.51 -1.30
CA ILE A 160 3.71 -2.68 -2.20
C ILE A 160 2.33 -3.34 -2.40
N SER A 161 1.54 -3.48 -1.34
CA SER A 161 0.18 -4.04 -1.38
C SER A 161 -0.77 -3.19 -2.24
N ASP A 162 -0.71 -1.87 -2.11
CA ASP A 162 -1.53 -0.94 -2.89
C ASP A 162 -1.12 -0.89 -4.37
N ILE A 163 0.18 -1.07 -4.66
CA ILE A 163 0.70 -1.19 -6.03
C ILE A 163 0.24 -2.50 -6.67
N GLU A 164 0.33 -3.63 -5.97
CA GLU A 164 -0.05 -4.94 -6.51
C GLU A 164 -1.57 -5.08 -6.72
N SER A 165 -2.37 -4.45 -5.87
CA SER A 165 -3.83 -4.40 -6.02
C SER A 165 -4.32 -3.34 -7.01
N GLY A 166 -3.42 -2.46 -7.48
CA GLY A 166 -3.75 -1.38 -8.41
C GLY A 166 -4.58 -0.25 -7.81
N THR A 167 -4.67 -0.18 -6.47
CA THR A 167 -5.40 0.86 -5.74
C THR A 167 -4.60 2.15 -5.59
N LEU A 168 -3.26 2.09 -5.70
CA LEU A 168 -2.41 3.26 -5.56
C LEU A 168 -2.65 4.25 -6.72
N THR A 169 -3.16 5.43 -6.39
CA THR A 169 -3.38 6.52 -7.36
C THR A 169 -2.39 7.66 -7.11
N LYS A 170 -1.93 8.32 -8.18
CA LYS A 170 -1.01 9.46 -8.09
C LYS A 170 -1.76 10.74 -7.73
N GLU A 171 -1.29 11.47 -6.73
CA GLU A 171 -1.83 12.77 -6.35
C GLU A 171 -0.98 13.89 -6.94
N LEU A 172 -1.32 14.31 -8.17
CA LEU A 172 -0.54 15.33 -8.86
C LEU A 172 -0.70 16.70 -8.20
N ALA A 173 0.42 17.30 -7.82
CA ALA A 173 0.52 18.66 -7.32
C ALA A 173 1.71 19.38 -7.96
N THR A 174 1.72 20.71 -7.89
CA THR A 174 2.87 21.49 -8.34
C THR A 174 3.95 21.50 -7.27
N VAL A 175 5.14 21.01 -7.63
CA VAL A 175 6.27 20.83 -6.72
C VAL A 175 7.37 21.87 -7.03
N PRO A 176 7.74 22.74 -6.07
CA PRO A 176 8.87 23.66 -6.23
C PRO A 176 10.20 22.89 -6.11
N ILE A 177 10.90 22.70 -7.23
CA ILE A 177 12.10 21.86 -7.32
C ILE A 177 13.20 22.33 -6.36
N LYS A 178 13.50 23.63 -6.36
CA LYS A 178 14.58 24.18 -5.53
C LYS A 178 14.38 23.88 -4.04
N ARG A 179 13.15 24.03 -3.53
CA ARG A 179 12.82 23.76 -2.12
C ARG A 179 12.95 22.27 -1.78
N LEU A 180 12.53 21.38 -2.67
CA LEU A 180 12.62 19.94 -2.46
C LEU A 180 14.09 19.50 -2.32
N PHE A 181 14.98 19.98 -3.19
CA PHE A 181 16.39 19.62 -3.12
C PHE A 181 17.14 20.34 -1.98
N GLU A 182 16.74 21.56 -1.61
CA GLU A 182 17.24 22.21 -0.40
C GLU A 182 16.88 21.43 0.87
N LEU A 183 15.68 20.86 0.95
CA LEU A 183 15.26 19.98 2.05
C LEU A 183 16.14 18.72 2.12
N ILE A 184 16.39 18.06 0.98
CA ILE A 184 17.27 16.89 0.90
C ILE A 184 18.68 17.26 1.38
N ARG A 185 19.22 18.39 0.90
CA ARG A 185 20.53 18.89 1.34
C ARG A 185 20.56 19.18 2.84
N SER A 186 19.51 19.76 3.41
CA SER A 186 19.45 20.04 4.85
C SER A 186 19.48 18.76 5.69
N ASN A 187 18.74 17.73 5.27
CA ASN A 187 18.62 16.49 6.02
C ASN A 187 19.89 15.64 5.94
N PHE A 188 20.43 15.44 4.75
CA PHE A 188 21.57 14.53 4.54
C PHE A 188 22.92 15.24 4.57
N GLY A 189 22.95 16.57 4.41
CA GLY A 189 24.18 17.35 4.49
C GLY A 189 24.79 17.34 5.89
N ALA A 190 23.96 17.43 6.94
CA ALA A 190 24.42 17.33 8.32
C ALA A 190 24.98 15.93 8.63
N GLU A 191 24.27 14.87 8.21
CA GLU A 191 24.74 13.49 8.37
C GLU A 191 26.05 13.22 7.62
N ALA A 192 26.14 13.69 6.37
CA ALA A 192 27.35 13.59 5.56
C ALA A 192 28.53 14.36 6.18
N ALA A 193 28.29 15.57 6.69
CA ALA A 193 29.30 16.37 7.37
C ALA A 193 29.82 15.69 8.65
N ASN A 194 28.92 15.07 9.43
CA ASN A 194 29.30 14.29 10.62
C ASN A 194 30.19 13.08 10.28
N LYS A 195 30.02 12.51 9.07
CA LYS A 195 30.88 11.44 8.52
C LYS A 195 32.15 11.96 7.83
N GLY A 196 32.32 13.29 7.71
CA GLY A 196 33.44 13.89 6.97
C GLY A 196 33.33 13.75 5.43
N LEU A 197 32.12 13.55 4.91
CA LEU A 197 31.83 13.45 3.47
C LEU A 197 31.52 14.83 2.87
N ASN A 198 31.97 15.07 1.64
CA ASN A 198 31.51 16.22 0.87
C ASN A 198 30.11 15.94 0.28
N PHE A 199 29.16 16.85 0.49
CA PHE A 199 27.80 16.74 -0.03
C PHE A 199 27.50 17.88 -1.00
N ASP A 200 27.42 17.57 -2.30
CA ASP A 200 27.23 18.56 -3.36
C ASP A 200 25.83 18.47 -3.97
N LEU A 201 25.22 19.62 -4.26
CA LEU A 201 23.94 19.72 -4.97
C LEU A 201 24.07 20.70 -6.13
N THR A 202 23.85 20.20 -7.35
CA THR A 202 23.88 20.99 -8.59
C THR A 202 22.53 20.90 -9.30
N ILE A 203 21.92 22.05 -9.58
CA ILE A 203 20.66 22.14 -10.35
C ILE A 203 20.99 22.82 -11.68
N HIS A 204 20.78 22.14 -12.80
CA HIS A 204 21.08 22.66 -14.13
C HIS A 204 20.08 23.78 -14.52
N PRO A 205 20.50 24.82 -15.26
CA PRO A 205 19.62 25.92 -15.65
C PRO A 205 18.40 25.53 -16.51
N SER A 206 18.42 24.34 -17.12
CA SER A 206 17.26 23.83 -17.87
C SER A 206 16.12 23.36 -16.99
N VAL A 207 16.35 23.20 -15.69
CA VAL A 207 15.36 22.69 -14.74
C VAL A 207 14.34 23.80 -14.43
N PRO A 208 13.03 23.55 -14.63
CA PRO A 208 12.01 24.53 -14.30
C PRO A 208 11.92 24.73 -12.79
N GLU A 209 11.50 25.93 -12.36
CA GLU A 209 11.31 26.22 -10.93
C GLU A 209 10.27 25.31 -10.26
N ARG A 210 9.31 24.84 -11.06
CA ARG A 210 8.17 24.02 -10.64
C ARG A 210 7.90 22.90 -11.63
N ILE A 211 7.53 21.72 -11.14
CA ILE A 211 7.03 20.59 -11.94
C ILE A 211 5.65 20.15 -11.44
N VAL A 212 4.92 19.36 -12.21
CA VAL A 212 3.65 18.74 -11.77
C VAL A 212 3.87 17.25 -11.59
N THR A 213 3.88 16.78 -10.35
CA THR A 213 4.10 15.37 -10.00
C THR A 213 3.50 15.06 -8.63
N ASP A 214 3.59 13.82 -8.16
CA ASP A 214 3.22 13.47 -6.79
C ASP A 214 4.36 13.83 -5.81
N PRO A 215 4.16 14.80 -4.89
CA PRO A 215 5.22 15.27 -4.01
C PRO A 215 5.66 14.22 -2.99
N VAL A 216 4.75 13.35 -2.56
CA VAL A 216 5.02 12.35 -1.52
C VAL A 216 5.86 11.23 -2.11
N MET A 217 5.41 10.66 -3.24
CA MET A 217 6.13 9.59 -3.93
C MET A 217 7.49 10.06 -4.41
N PHE A 218 7.58 11.27 -4.98
CA PHE A 218 8.85 11.79 -5.48
C PHE A 218 9.85 12.06 -4.35
N LYS A 219 9.40 12.67 -3.25
CA LYS A 219 10.24 12.87 -2.06
C LYS A 219 10.76 11.54 -1.52
N GLN A 220 9.91 10.51 -1.45
CA GLN A 220 10.28 9.19 -0.95
C GLN A 220 11.38 8.53 -1.79
N ILE A 221 11.28 8.60 -3.13
CA ILE A 221 12.32 8.10 -4.03
C ILE A 221 13.66 8.77 -3.74
N LEU A 222 13.66 10.11 -3.66
CA LEU A 222 14.88 10.89 -3.46
C LEU A 222 15.50 10.62 -2.08
N PHE A 223 14.70 10.65 -1.02
CA PHE A 223 15.17 10.38 0.34
C PHE A 223 15.83 9.02 0.43
N HIS A 224 15.18 7.99 -0.09
CA HIS A 224 15.68 6.64 0.02
C HIS A 224 17.01 6.43 -0.74
N ILE A 225 17.13 6.97 -1.95
CA ILE A 225 18.37 6.83 -2.74
C ILE A 225 19.50 7.68 -2.15
N THR A 226 19.23 8.92 -1.72
CA THR A 226 20.24 9.77 -1.10
C THR A 226 20.70 9.23 0.25
N GLN A 227 19.79 8.68 1.06
CA GLN A 227 20.14 8.02 2.32
C GLN A 227 21.07 6.83 2.07
N ASN A 228 20.79 6.00 1.05
CA ASN A 228 21.69 4.90 0.69
C ASN A 228 23.08 5.40 0.27
N ALA A 229 23.16 6.47 -0.53
CA ALA A 229 24.44 7.04 -0.93
C ALA A 229 25.27 7.50 0.28
N VAL A 230 24.68 8.22 1.24
CA VAL A 230 25.37 8.69 2.47
C VAL A 230 25.68 7.54 3.43
N LYS A 231 24.85 6.50 3.44
CA LYS A 231 25.02 5.32 4.27
C LYS A 231 26.19 4.44 3.83
N PHE A 232 26.32 4.19 2.52
CA PHE A 232 27.32 3.27 1.96
C PHE A 232 28.63 3.95 1.54
N THR A 233 28.76 5.26 1.77
CA THR A 233 29.99 6.02 1.57
C THR A 233 30.63 6.30 2.92
N GLN A 234 31.83 5.79 3.16
CA GLN A 234 32.59 6.08 4.40
C GLN A 234 33.48 7.32 4.28
N GLN A 235 34.10 7.52 3.13
CA GLN A 235 34.99 8.64 2.84
C GLN A 235 34.78 9.10 1.39
N GLY A 236 35.00 10.39 1.13
CA GLY A 236 34.87 10.98 -0.21
C GLY A 236 33.67 11.90 -0.34
N LYS A 237 32.82 11.67 -1.34
CA LYS A 237 31.73 12.59 -1.68
C LYS A 237 30.43 11.88 -2.08
N VAL A 238 29.33 12.58 -1.86
CA VAL A 238 28.01 12.29 -2.40
C VAL A 238 27.53 13.53 -3.14
N SER A 239 27.11 13.39 -4.39
CA SER A 239 26.65 14.51 -5.21
C SER A 239 25.31 14.24 -5.89
N LEU A 240 24.44 15.24 -5.85
CA LEU A 240 23.15 15.25 -6.53
C LEU A 240 23.20 16.23 -7.70
N ALA A 241 22.91 15.75 -8.91
CA ALA A 241 22.79 16.57 -10.11
C ALA A 241 21.38 16.46 -10.70
N VAL A 242 20.72 17.60 -10.90
CA VAL A 242 19.35 17.67 -11.42
C VAL A 242 19.35 18.29 -12.80
N ASN A 243 18.78 17.58 -13.78
CA ASN A 243 18.62 18.01 -15.16
C ASN A 243 17.15 17.91 -15.57
N HIS A 244 16.75 18.70 -16.58
CA HIS A 244 15.45 18.56 -17.23
C HIS A 244 15.64 18.44 -18.73
N HIS A 245 14.88 17.53 -19.33
CA HIS A 245 14.85 17.27 -20.76
C HIS A 245 13.48 17.71 -21.32
N PRO A 246 13.34 18.96 -21.82
CA PRO A 246 12.05 19.50 -22.21
C PRO A 246 11.34 18.70 -23.30
N ALA A 247 12.09 18.11 -24.24
CA ALA A 247 11.53 17.34 -25.35
C ALA A 247 10.84 16.04 -24.92
N SER A 248 11.36 15.39 -23.87
CA SER A 248 10.78 14.17 -23.31
C SER A 248 9.94 14.41 -22.06
N ARG A 249 9.88 15.67 -21.56
CA ARG A 249 9.25 16.07 -20.29
C ARG A 249 9.81 15.33 -19.08
N LEU A 250 11.02 14.78 -19.18
CA LEU A 250 11.61 14.04 -18.08
C LEU A 250 12.48 14.95 -17.22
N LEU A 251 12.26 14.91 -15.90
CA LEU A 251 13.23 15.38 -14.92
C LEU A 251 14.18 14.23 -14.62
N GLU A 252 15.48 14.45 -14.78
CA GLU A 252 16.54 13.51 -14.48
C GLU A 252 17.26 13.95 -13.19
N VAL A 253 17.42 13.03 -12.25
CA VAL A 253 18.18 13.25 -11.01
C VAL A 253 19.26 12.17 -10.92
N LYS A 254 20.52 12.59 -10.91
CA LYS A 254 21.68 11.72 -10.72
C LYS A 254 22.15 11.84 -9.28
N VAL A 255 22.23 10.72 -8.58
CA VAL A 255 22.81 10.60 -7.25
C VAL A 255 24.08 9.77 -7.40
N GLU A 256 25.23 10.43 -7.25
CA GLU A 256 26.56 9.84 -7.35
C GLU A 256 27.17 9.73 -5.95
N ASP A 257 27.73 8.57 -5.64
CA ASP A 257 28.46 8.28 -4.41
C ASP A 257 29.83 7.68 -4.73
N SER A 258 30.83 7.98 -3.90
CA SER A 258 32.17 7.36 -3.97
C SER A 258 32.32 6.19 -2.99
N GLY A 259 31.23 5.47 -2.71
CA GLY A 259 31.18 4.41 -1.71
C GLY A 259 31.74 3.07 -2.19
N ILE A 260 31.32 1.99 -1.54
CA ILE A 260 31.80 0.62 -1.79
C ILE A 260 31.52 0.10 -3.21
N GLY A 261 30.61 0.75 -3.94
CA GLY A 261 30.15 0.31 -5.26
C GLY A 261 29.47 -1.07 -5.25
N ILE A 262 29.00 -1.49 -6.41
CA ILE A 262 28.20 -2.70 -6.59
C ILE A 262 28.84 -3.56 -7.69
N SER A 263 28.83 -4.88 -7.51
CA SER A 263 29.40 -5.77 -8.52
C SER A 263 28.51 -5.84 -9.77
N PRO A 264 29.08 -6.07 -10.97
CA PRO A 264 28.30 -6.26 -12.18
C PRO A 264 27.34 -7.47 -12.10
N ALA A 265 27.67 -8.48 -11.30
CA ALA A 265 26.83 -9.66 -11.09
C ALA A 265 25.57 -9.36 -10.25
N ASP A 266 25.66 -8.35 -9.38
CA ASP A 266 24.62 -7.99 -8.42
C ASP A 266 23.67 -6.90 -8.92
N THR A 267 24.15 -6.08 -9.87
CA THR A 267 23.39 -4.99 -10.49
C THR A 267 22.00 -5.42 -11.01
N PRO A 268 21.84 -6.57 -11.72
CA PRO A 268 20.54 -7.02 -12.22
C PRO A 268 19.57 -7.45 -11.11
N ARG A 269 20.06 -7.67 -9.90
CA ARG A 269 19.28 -8.17 -8.77
C ARG A 269 18.87 -7.05 -7.80
N LEU A 270 19.53 -5.88 -7.84
CA LEU A 270 19.27 -4.73 -6.95
C LEU A 270 17.80 -4.31 -6.85
N PHE A 271 17.11 -4.28 -7.98
CA PHE A 271 15.71 -3.84 -8.03
C PHE A 271 14.72 -4.99 -7.85
N ARG A 272 15.18 -6.22 -7.58
CA ARG A 272 14.27 -7.31 -7.22
C ARG A 272 13.86 -7.13 -5.77
N PRO A 273 12.58 -7.33 -5.44
CA PRO A 273 12.10 -7.17 -4.07
C PRO A 273 12.88 -8.11 -3.14
N PHE A 274 13.28 -7.60 -1.96
CA PHE A 274 13.97 -8.35 -0.90
C PHE A 274 15.36 -8.87 -1.29
N THR A 275 16.06 -8.20 -2.21
CA THR A 275 17.44 -8.55 -2.53
C THR A 275 18.40 -7.79 -1.61
N GLN A 276 19.18 -8.53 -0.82
CA GLN A 276 20.33 -8.03 -0.07
C GLN A 276 21.59 -8.65 -0.68
N LEU A 277 22.63 -7.84 -0.89
CA LEU A 277 23.78 -8.24 -1.71
C LEU A 277 24.95 -8.86 -0.92
N ASP A 278 25.12 -8.57 0.38
CA ASP A 278 26.22 -9.14 1.20
C ASP A 278 25.85 -9.25 2.69
N GLU A 279 26.13 -10.40 3.34
CA GLU A 279 25.90 -10.61 4.79
C GLU A 279 26.87 -9.81 5.69
N GLU A 280 28.12 -9.57 5.24
CA GLU A 280 29.13 -8.81 6.01
C GLU A 280 28.83 -7.30 6.02
N SER A 281 28.51 -6.71 4.87
CA SER A 281 28.09 -5.31 4.75
C SER A 281 26.73 -5.06 5.43
N ASN A 282 25.84 -6.06 5.46
CA ASN A 282 24.52 -5.92 6.08
C ASN A 282 24.56 -5.98 7.61
N ARG A 283 25.53 -6.70 8.22
CA ARG A 283 25.76 -6.65 9.67
C ARG A 283 26.22 -5.28 10.17
N GLN A 284 26.90 -4.51 9.31
CA GLN A 284 27.44 -3.21 9.68
C GLN A 284 26.50 -2.04 9.32
N TYR A 285 25.61 -2.21 8.35
CA TYR A 285 24.78 -1.11 7.84
C TYR A 285 23.26 -1.37 7.81
N GLY A 286 22.75 -2.61 7.92
CA GLY A 286 21.31 -2.93 8.07
C GLY A 286 20.34 -2.30 7.06
N GLY A 287 19.88 -3.03 6.03
CA GLY A 287 18.92 -2.48 5.05
C GLY A 287 17.87 -3.47 4.54
N ASN A 288 16.63 -3.01 4.38
CA ASN A 288 15.42 -3.85 4.35
C ASN A 288 15.19 -4.57 3.01
N GLY A 289 16.09 -4.40 2.03
CA GLY A 289 15.99 -4.98 0.68
C GLY A 289 14.76 -4.57 -0.15
N MET A 290 13.85 -3.77 0.41
CA MET A 290 12.60 -3.33 -0.21
C MET A 290 12.71 -1.97 -0.89
N GLY A 291 13.57 -1.09 -0.36
CA GLY A 291 13.53 0.31 -0.73
C GLY A 291 13.85 0.57 -2.21
N LEU A 292 14.83 -0.11 -2.81
CA LEU A 292 15.20 0.14 -4.21
C LEU A 292 14.15 -0.38 -5.18
N HIS A 293 13.54 -1.53 -4.88
CA HIS A 293 12.40 -2.05 -5.65
C HIS A 293 11.21 -1.09 -5.56
N LEU A 294 10.88 -0.61 -4.35
CA LEU A 294 9.79 0.36 -4.16
C LEU A 294 10.08 1.68 -4.88
N SER A 295 11.29 2.24 -4.74
CA SER A 295 11.69 3.45 -5.45
C SER A 295 11.52 3.29 -6.97
N LYS A 296 11.93 2.15 -7.55
CA LYS A 296 11.76 1.89 -8.99
C LYS A 296 10.29 1.79 -9.38
N ARG A 297 9.44 1.15 -8.57
CA ARG A 297 7.99 1.09 -8.80
C ARG A 297 7.34 2.47 -8.75
N LEU A 298 7.67 3.28 -7.75
CA LEU A 298 7.19 4.65 -7.63
C LEU A 298 7.64 5.50 -8.83
N ALA A 299 8.90 5.41 -9.27
CA ALA A 299 9.38 6.13 -10.44
C ALA A 299 8.60 5.75 -11.71
N ASN A 300 8.30 4.45 -11.89
CA ASN A 300 7.46 3.98 -13.00
C ASN A 300 6.03 4.54 -12.94
N LEU A 301 5.43 4.63 -11.74
CA LEU A 301 4.11 5.26 -11.56
C LEU A 301 4.13 6.76 -11.86
N LEU A 302 5.25 7.42 -11.57
CA LEU A 302 5.50 8.82 -11.94
C LEU A 302 5.95 9.00 -13.40
N GLY A 303 5.88 7.96 -14.23
CA GLY A 303 6.14 8.07 -15.67
C GLY A 303 7.62 8.09 -16.08
N GLY A 304 8.54 7.65 -15.21
CA GLY A 304 9.95 7.47 -15.54
C GLY A 304 10.50 6.11 -15.08
N ASP A 305 11.77 6.04 -14.73
CA ASP A 305 12.47 4.83 -14.27
C ASP A 305 13.71 5.19 -13.40
N ILE A 306 14.23 4.20 -12.68
CA ILE A 306 15.50 4.27 -11.95
C ILE A 306 16.50 3.27 -12.55
N THR A 307 17.66 3.77 -12.91
CA THR A 307 18.79 2.99 -13.41
C THR A 307 20.02 3.21 -12.52
N VAL A 308 20.99 2.30 -12.60
CA VAL A 308 22.23 2.38 -11.81
C VAL A 308 23.41 1.99 -12.68
N ASN A 309 24.49 2.74 -12.55
CA ASN A 309 25.80 2.38 -13.06
C ASN A 309 26.79 2.39 -11.89
N SER A 310 27.48 1.28 -11.65
CA SER A 310 28.31 1.13 -10.45
C SER A 310 29.45 0.15 -10.72
N THR A 311 30.60 0.43 -10.10
CA THR A 311 31.78 -0.43 -10.11
C THR A 311 32.20 -0.67 -8.66
N LYS A 312 32.37 -1.93 -8.27
CA LYS A 312 32.83 -2.29 -6.92
C LYS A 312 34.15 -1.59 -6.58
N GLY A 313 34.16 -0.80 -5.52
CA GLY A 313 35.29 -0.02 -5.01
C GLY A 313 35.42 1.41 -5.56
N GLU A 314 34.64 1.78 -6.59
CA GLU A 314 34.70 3.12 -7.19
C GLU A 314 33.46 3.98 -6.91
N GLY A 315 32.38 3.37 -6.41
CA GLY A 315 31.12 4.03 -6.07
C GLY A 315 29.97 3.68 -7.02
N SER A 316 28.87 4.43 -6.92
CA SER A 316 27.65 4.20 -7.71
C SER A 316 27.02 5.50 -8.20
N VAL A 317 26.37 5.42 -9.36
CA VAL A 317 25.56 6.50 -9.94
C VAL A 317 24.16 5.97 -10.18
N PHE A 318 23.22 6.41 -9.34
CA PHE A 318 21.80 6.15 -9.52
C PHE A 318 21.18 7.29 -10.36
N THR A 319 20.55 6.94 -11.47
CA THR A 319 19.85 7.90 -12.33
C THR A 319 18.35 7.66 -12.22
N ILE A 320 17.65 8.64 -11.66
CA ILE A 320 16.20 8.66 -11.46
C ILE A 320 15.59 9.54 -12.54
N THR A 321 14.54 9.07 -13.18
CA THR A 321 13.74 9.84 -14.13
C THR A 321 12.28 9.85 -13.70
N ILE A 322 11.60 10.99 -13.81
CA ILE A 322 10.15 11.13 -13.61
C ILE A 322 9.55 12.05 -14.67
N ASP A 323 8.27 11.89 -14.95
CA ASP A 323 7.51 12.87 -15.74
C ASP A 323 7.39 14.18 -14.94
N SER A 324 7.84 15.28 -15.54
CA SER A 324 7.75 16.64 -14.99
C SER A 324 6.36 17.27 -15.17
N GLY A 325 5.45 16.58 -15.86
CA GLY A 325 4.08 17.00 -16.10
C GLY A 325 3.95 18.10 -17.17
N ASP A 326 2.72 18.53 -17.40
CA ASP A 326 2.45 19.55 -18.42
C ASP A 326 2.69 20.97 -17.91
N MET A 327 3.82 21.54 -18.34
CA MET A 327 4.22 22.92 -18.07
C MET A 327 3.26 23.96 -18.69
N ASN A 328 2.49 23.61 -19.74
CA ASN A 328 1.52 24.50 -20.37
C ASN A 328 0.15 24.46 -19.69
N SER A 329 -0.13 23.42 -18.90
CA SER A 329 -1.30 23.37 -18.01
C SER A 329 -1.01 23.94 -16.62
N ILE A 330 0.07 24.73 -16.47
CA ILE A 330 0.26 25.61 -15.33
C ILE A 330 -0.78 26.73 -15.48
N ASP A 331 -2.03 26.36 -15.22
CA ASP A 331 -3.07 27.29 -14.85
C ASP A 331 -2.51 28.12 -13.68
N LYS A 332 -2.83 29.41 -13.64
CA LYS A 332 -2.36 30.40 -12.65
C LYS A 332 -2.86 30.12 -11.22
N ARG A 333 -3.09 28.86 -10.89
CA ARG A 333 -3.37 28.39 -9.54
C ARG A 333 -2.04 28.30 -8.82
N GLU A 334 -1.74 29.35 -8.06
CA GLU A 334 -0.66 29.33 -7.09
C GLU A 334 -0.75 28.05 -6.25
N PRO A 335 0.30 27.22 -6.25
CA PRO A 335 0.37 26.09 -5.34
C PRO A 335 0.74 26.63 -3.97
N LYS A 336 0.02 26.13 -2.98
CA LYS A 336 0.24 26.26 -1.55
C LYS A 336 1.69 25.92 -1.21
N SER A 337 2.49 26.98 -1.25
CA SER A 337 3.78 27.13 -0.63
C SER A 337 3.76 26.67 0.82
N LYS A 338 4.49 25.63 1.28
CA LYS A 338 4.94 25.61 2.69
C LYS A 338 5.87 26.80 2.88
N VAL A 339 5.26 27.96 3.02
CA VAL A 339 5.85 29.21 3.48
C VAL A 339 5.91 29.00 4.99
N ILE A 340 7.06 29.28 5.62
CA ILE A 340 7.09 29.54 7.07
C ILE A 340 5.86 30.41 7.32
N PRO A 341 4.81 29.95 8.01
CA PRO A 341 3.52 30.61 7.94
C PRO A 341 3.77 32.08 8.26
N ILE A 342 3.58 32.96 7.27
CA ILE A 342 3.72 34.39 7.49
C ILE A 342 2.57 34.69 8.44
N ILE A 343 2.88 34.77 9.72
CA ILE A 343 1.88 35.01 10.76
C ILE A 343 1.36 36.42 10.48
N PRO A 344 0.11 36.58 10.04
CA PRO A 344 -0.40 37.89 9.67
C PRO A 344 -0.55 38.72 10.95
N LYS A 345 -0.05 39.95 10.94
CA LYS A 345 -0.37 40.91 11.99
C LYS A 345 -1.76 41.46 11.72
N LEU A 346 -2.72 41.05 12.53
CA LEU A 346 -4.12 41.40 12.38
C LEU A 346 -4.55 42.26 13.57
N GLN A 347 -5.55 43.10 13.37
CA GLN A 347 -6.11 43.91 14.45
C GLN A 347 -7.60 43.61 14.57
N GLY A 348 -8.04 43.23 15.77
CA GLY A 348 -9.42 42.92 16.04
C GLY A 348 -9.60 41.96 17.20
N LYS A 349 -10.86 41.67 17.47
CA LYS A 349 -11.30 40.78 18.55
C LYS A 349 -11.95 39.53 17.98
N VAL A 350 -11.50 38.37 18.44
CA VAL A 350 -12.00 37.06 17.99
C VAL A 350 -12.62 36.31 19.16
N LEU A 351 -13.83 35.79 18.94
CA LEU A 351 -14.46 34.86 19.86
C LEU A 351 -14.12 33.43 19.43
N VAL A 352 -13.65 32.60 20.35
CA VAL A 352 -13.36 31.18 20.12
C VAL A 352 -14.23 30.33 21.03
N ALA A 353 -15.06 29.47 20.46
CA ALA A 353 -15.90 28.54 21.20
C ALA A 353 -15.47 27.09 20.92
N ASP A 354 -14.98 26.38 21.95
CA ASP A 354 -14.58 24.97 21.88
C ASP A 354 -14.65 24.36 23.30
N ASP A 355 -15.13 23.13 23.43
CA ASP A 355 -15.36 22.48 24.73
C ASP A 355 -14.11 21.77 25.28
N SER A 356 -13.07 21.63 24.45
CA SER A 356 -11.76 21.10 24.83
C SER A 356 -10.81 22.25 25.20
N PRO A 357 -10.33 22.30 26.46
CA PRO A 357 -9.32 23.28 26.88
C PRO A 357 -8.04 23.23 26.03
N VAL A 358 -7.64 22.05 25.59
CA VAL A 358 -6.47 21.85 24.72
C VAL A 358 -6.69 22.51 23.36
N ASN A 359 -7.86 22.33 22.75
CA ASN A 359 -8.20 22.98 21.48
C ASN A 359 -8.27 24.51 21.63
N LEU A 360 -8.91 25.00 22.71
CA LEU A 360 -8.93 26.44 23.02
C LEU A 360 -7.51 26.99 23.14
N GLN A 361 -6.60 26.30 23.83
CA GLN A 361 -5.21 26.72 23.96
C GLN A 361 -4.49 26.74 22.61
N ILE A 362 -4.74 25.75 21.74
CA ILE A 362 -4.16 25.70 20.39
C ILE A 362 -4.61 26.88 19.55
N VAL A 363 -5.92 27.09 19.43
CA VAL A 363 -6.49 28.19 18.64
C VAL A 363 -6.07 29.54 19.21
N THR A 364 -6.15 29.73 20.53
CA THR A 364 -5.77 31.00 21.16
C THR A 364 -4.28 31.30 21.00
N THR A 365 -3.40 30.30 21.02
CA THR A 365 -1.96 30.52 20.79
C THR A 365 -1.68 30.98 19.36
N LEU A 366 -2.33 30.35 18.37
CA LEU A 366 -2.24 30.77 16.96
C LEU A 366 -2.78 32.19 16.76
N LEU A 367 -3.88 32.55 17.42
CA LEU A 367 -4.45 33.90 17.37
C LEU A 367 -3.59 34.95 18.09
N LYS A 368 -2.97 34.61 19.23
CA LYS A 368 -2.03 35.48 19.95
C LYS A 368 -0.82 35.81 19.09
N ALA A 369 -0.32 34.83 18.33
CA ALA A 369 0.77 35.06 17.38
C ALA A 369 0.39 36.09 16.30
N CYS A 370 -0.90 36.21 15.97
CA CYS A 370 -1.44 37.23 15.06
C CYS A 370 -1.73 38.58 15.72
N GLN A 371 -1.47 38.74 17.03
CA GLN A 371 -1.73 39.95 17.85
C GLN A 371 -3.21 40.31 18.03
N LEU A 372 -4.10 39.31 17.99
CA LEU A 372 -5.54 39.50 18.16
C LEU A 372 -5.96 39.49 19.63
N GLU A 373 -7.00 40.26 19.96
CA GLU A 373 -7.71 40.13 21.23
C GLU A 373 -8.62 38.89 21.17
N ILE A 374 -8.64 38.07 22.22
CA ILE A 374 -9.32 36.78 22.19
C ILE A 374 -10.24 36.67 23.39
N VAL A 375 -11.50 36.30 23.12
CA VAL A 375 -12.46 35.85 24.13
C VAL A 375 -12.75 34.38 23.87
N THR A 376 -12.80 33.58 24.92
CA THR A 376 -13.06 32.13 24.83
C THR A 376 -14.40 31.79 25.44
N ALA A 377 -15.11 30.84 24.85
CA ALA A 377 -16.32 30.22 25.36
C ALA A 377 -16.16 28.69 25.33
N THR A 378 -16.80 27.98 26.27
CA THR A 378 -16.67 26.52 26.40
C THR A 378 -17.85 25.74 25.85
N ASN A 379 -18.89 26.43 25.38
CA ASN A 379 -20.10 25.85 24.78
C ASN A 379 -20.85 26.91 23.95
N GLY A 380 -21.88 26.47 23.20
CA GLY A 380 -22.67 27.35 22.35
C GLY A 380 -23.46 28.44 23.08
N GLU A 381 -23.94 28.20 24.30
CA GLU A 381 -24.70 29.19 25.08
C GLU A 381 -23.80 30.37 25.48
N GLU A 382 -22.61 30.06 26.02
CA GLU A 382 -21.59 31.06 26.35
C GLU A 382 -21.10 31.81 25.11
N ALA A 383 -21.00 31.12 23.96
CA ALA A 383 -20.62 31.74 22.70
C ALA A 383 -21.67 32.77 22.24
N VAL A 384 -22.95 32.42 22.33
CA VAL A 384 -24.06 33.34 22.00
C VAL A 384 -24.09 34.52 22.97
N GLU A 385 -24.00 34.27 24.28
CA GLU A 385 -23.99 35.33 25.30
C GLU A 385 -22.83 36.31 25.09
N ALA A 386 -21.62 35.80 24.85
CA ALA A 386 -20.45 36.62 24.55
C ALA A 386 -20.66 37.44 23.27
N ALA A 387 -21.11 36.80 22.19
CA ALA A 387 -21.35 37.44 20.89
C ALA A 387 -22.42 38.54 20.93
N LEU A 388 -23.39 38.46 21.85
CA LEU A 388 -24.40 39.52 22.05
C LEU A 388 -23.91 40.64 22.98
N SER A 389 -22.97 40.34 23.86
CA SER A 389 -22.46 41.28 24.86
C SER A 389 -21.34 42.17 24.34
N ASP A 390 -20.64 41.76 23.27
CA ASP A 390 -19.50 42.47 22.73
C ASP A 390 -19.41 42.32 21.20
N ASN A 391 -18.66 43.20 20.55
CA ASN A 391 -18.44 43.16 19.11
C ASN A 391 -17.18 42.36 18.78
N PHE A 392 -17.33 41.42 17.85
CA PHE A 392 -16.23 40.61 17.34
C PHE A 392 -16.03 40.82 15.84
N ASN A 393 -14.79 40.71 15.39
CA ASN A 393 -14.44 40.71 13.97
C ASN A 393 -14.58 39.33 13.34
N LEU A 394 -14.51 38.29 14.16
CA LEU A 394 -14.62 36.90 13.73
C LEU A 394 -15.05 36.02 14.92
N VAL A 395 -15.88 35.02 14.64
CA VAL A 395 -16.18 33.92 15.56
C VAL A 395 -15.60 32.63 14.99
N LEU A 396 -14.77 31.93 15.75
CA LEU A 396 -14.34 30.56 15.49
C LEU A 396 -15.16 29.64 16.40
N MET A 397 -15.94 28.73 15.85
CA MET A 397 -16.87 27.93 16.64
C MET A 397 -16.78 26.45 16.30
N ASP A 398 -16.52 25.62 17.30
CA ASP A 398 -16.64 24.18 17.18
C ASP A 398 -18.09 23.78 16.91
N ILE A 399 -18.28 22.86 15.97
CA ILE A 399 -19.61 22.37 15.62
C ILE A 399 -20.16 21.47 16.72
N GLN A 400 -19.34 20.67 17.39
CA GLN A 400 -19.80 19.68 18.36
C GLN A 400 -19.42 20.08 19.79
N MET A 401 -20.29 20.82 20.45
CA MET A 401 -20.12 21.25 21.84
C MET A 401 -21.26 20.73 22.74
N PRO A 402 -21.04 20.57 24.05
CA PRO A 402 -22.09 20.21 25.02
C PRO A 402 -23.07 21.37 25.23
N LYS A 403 -24.25 21.06 25.80
CA LYS A 403 -25.40 21.95 26.01
C LYS A 403 -26.04 22.48 24.72
N MET A 404 -25.33 23.34 24.00
CA MET A 404 -25.73 23.92 22.71
C MET A 404 -24.59 23.68 21.72
N ASP A 405 -24.91 23.03 20.61
CA ASP A 405 -23.94 22.76 19.55
C ASP A 405 -23.70 24.01 18.68
N GLY A 406 -22.62 23.99 17.87
CA GLY A 406 -22.24 25.15 17.07
C GLY A 406 -23.24 25.50 15.96
N LYS A 407 -24.04 24.53 15.47
CA LYS A 407 -25.08 24.81 14.47
C LYS A 407 -26.25 25.54 15.12
N GLN A 408 -26.69 25.06 16.28
CA GLN A 408 -27.75 25.68 17.07
C GLN A 408 -27.36 27.09 17.52
N ALA A 409 -26.13 27.27 17.98
CA ALA A 409 -25.59 28.57 18.35
C ALA A 409 -25.55 29.53 17.15
N PHE A 410 -25.11 29.05 15.97
CA PHE A 410 -25.09 29.86 14.76
C PHE A 410 -26.49 30.27 14.27
N GLU A 411 -27.44 29.33 14.30
CA GLU A 411 -28.83 29.60 13.92
C GLU A 411 -29.45 30.65 14.84
N LEU A 412 -29.21 30.55 16.16
CA LEU A 412 -29.69 31.53 17.14
C LEU A 412 -29.04 32.91 16.91
N LEU A 413 -27.74 32.96 16.64
CA LEU A 413 -27.05 34.22 16.30
C LEU A 413 -27.65 34.87 15.04
N GLN A 414 -27.96 34.08 14.01
CA GLN A 414 -28.61 34.61 12.80
C GLN A 414 -30.02 35.14 13.08
N GLN A 415 -30.82 34.44 13.89
CA GLN A 415 -32.16 34.91 14.28
C GLN A 415 -32.12 36.23 15.06
N LEU A 416 -31.02 36.47 15.80
CA LEU A 416 -30.78 37.69 16.56
C LEU A 416 -30.13 38.80 15.72
N GLY A 417 -29.93 38.59 14.42
CA GLY A 417 -29.37 39.59 13.50
C GLY A 417 -27.86 39.78 13.60
N PHE A 418 -27.15 38.80 14.15
CA PHE A 418 -25.69 38.84 14.26
C PHE A 418 -25.03 38.72 12.88
N SER A 419 -24.21 39.70 12.51
CA SER A 419 -23.64 39.82 11.16
C SER A 419 -22.14 39.49 11.07
N THR A 420 -21.49 39.21 12.20
CA THR A 420 -20.05 38.90 12.22
C THR A 420 -19.79 37.54 11.55
N PRO A 421 -18.74 37.41 10.73
CA PRO A 421 -18.38 36.13 10.11
C PRO A 421 -18.14 35.03 11.15
N VAL A 422 -18.73 33.87 10.91
CA VAL A 422 -18.55 32.67 11.76
C VAL A 422 -17.88 31.58 10.94
N ILE A 423 -16.75 31.07 11.44
CA ILE A 423 -16.01 29.95 10.84
C ILE A 423 -16.22 28.70 11.71
N ALA A 424 -16.70 27.64 11.08
CA ALA A 424 -16.88 26.35 11.72
C ALA A 424 -15.53 25.64 11.94
N LEU A 425 -15.26 25.15 13.14
CA LEU A 425 -14.20 24.19 13.43
C LEU A 425 -14.82 22.78 13.48
N THR A 426 -14.28 21.81 12.74
CA THR A 426 -14.88 20.47 12.68
C THR A 426 -13.85 19.35 12.56
N ALA A 427 -14.07 18.23 13.24
CA ALA A 427 -13.25 17.02 13.12
C ALA A 427 -13.75 16.03 12.04
N ASN A 428 -14.73 16.42 11.21
CA ASN A 428 -15.18 15.61 10.06
C ASN A 428 -15.14 16.45 8.78
N VAL A 429 -14.33 16.02 7.81
CA VAL A 429 -14.04 16.80 6.59
C VAL A 429 -14.50 16.03 5.35
N MET A 430 -15.69 15.43 5.41
CA MET A 430 -16.29 14.91 4.18
C MET A 430 -16.68 16.11 3.30
N PRO A 431 -16.45 16.08 1.97
CA PRO A 431 -16.80 17.19 1.07
C PRO A 431 -18.28 17.63 1.18
N GLU A 432 -19.16 16.69 1.53
CA GLU A 432 -20.59 16.91 1.77
C GLU A 432 -20.85 17.78 3.01
N ASP A 433 -20.06 17.62 4.08
CA ASP A 433 -20.17 18.41 5.31
C ASP A 433 -19.79 19.87 5.07
N MET A 434 -18.71 20.12 4.31
CA MET A 434 -18.26 21.48 3.98
C MET A 434 -19.31 22.26 3.18
N THR A 435 -19.95 21.59 2.22
CA THR A 435 -21.03 22.18 1.41
C THR A 435 -22.24 22.53 2.27
N ASN A 436 -22.57 21.68 3.25
CA ASN A 436 -23.69 21.89 4.16
C ASN A 436 -23.48 23.10 5.08
N TYR A 437 -22.27 23.30 5.62
CA TYR A 437 -21.97 24.48 6.44
C TYR A 437 -22.06 25.79 5.66
N GLN A 438 -21.58 25.82 4.41
CA GLN A 438 -21.72 27.00 3.57
C GLN A 438 -23.18 27.32 3.23
N GLN A 439 -24.00 26.29 2.95
CA GLN A 439 -25.44 26.46 2.72
C GLN A 439 -26.18 26.99 3.95
N GLN A 440 -25.70 26.69 5.16
CA GLN A 440 -26.26 27.21 6.41
C GLN A 440 -25.88 28.67 6.69
N GLY A 441 -24.90 29.23 5.98
CA GLY A 441 -24.47 30.62 6.10
C GLY A 441 -23.15 30.83 6.84
N PHE A 442 -22.43 29.76 7.22
CA PHE A 442 -21.08 29.89 7.76
C PHE A 442 -20.15 30.52 6.72
N TYR A 443 -19.23 31.39 7.17
CA TYR A 443 -18.28 32.07 6.28
C TYR A 443 -17.27 31.08 5.67
N SER A 444 -16.77 30.16 6.49
CA SER A 444 -15.84 29.10 6.07
C SER A 444 -15.85 27.96 7.10
N CYS A 445 -15.13 26.88 6.81
CA CYS A 445 -14.90 25.78 7.74
C CYS A 445 -13.43 25.35 7.75
N LEU A 446 -12.90 25.10 8.95
CA LEU A 446 -11.56 24.61 9.20
C LEU A 446 -11.62 23.21 9.84
N ALA A 447 -10.80 22.33 9.30
CA ALA A 447 -10.67 20.96 9.78
C ALA A 447 -9.82 20.92 11.07
N LYS A 448 -10.13 19.98 11.95
CA LYS A 448 -9.24 19.49 13.01
C LYS A 448 -8.58 18.19 12.50
N PRO A 449 -7.24 18.04 12.52
CA PRO A 449 -6.27 18.96 13.10
C PRO A 449 -6.12 20.28 12.33
N ILE A 450 -5.93 21.38 13.07
CA ILE A 450 -5.83 22.72 12.47
C ILE A 450 -4.51 22.84 11.69
N GLU A 451 -4.62 22.89 10.37
CA GLU A 451 -3.52 23.24 9.48
C GLU A 451 -3.20 24.74 9.58
N GLN A 452 -2.05 25.09 10.18
CA GLN A 452 -1.65 26.49 10.45
C GLN A 452 -1.70 27.39 9.21
N GLU A 453 -1.23 26.90 8.05
CA GLU A 453 -1.26 27.67 6.80
C GLU A 453 -2.68 28.04 6.38
N LYS A 454 -3.61 27.07 6.46
CA LYS A 454 -5.02 27.28 6.14
C LYS A 454 -5.69 28.18 7.18
N PHE A 455 -5.32 28.03 8.44
CA PHE A 455 -5.80 28.87 9.54
C PHE A 455 -5.44 30.33 9.32
N PHE A 456 -4.15 30.65 9.16
CA PHE A 456 -3.68 32.02 8.95
C PHE A 456 -4.20 32.65 7.65
N ALA A 457 -4.26 31.87 6.56
CA ALA A 457 -4.84 32.35 5.31
C ALA A 457 -6.33 32.72 5.47
N THR A 458 -7.09 31.92 6.22
CA THR A 458 -8.52 32.19 6.46
C THR A 458 -8.70 33.42 7.36
N LEU A 459 -7.86 33.59 8.38
CA LEU A 459 -7.89 34.79 9.22
C LEU A 459 -7.58 36.07 8.42
N ALA A 460 -6.55 36.04 7.57
CA ALA A 460 -6.16 37.18 6.75
C ALA A 460 -7.22 37.59 5.72
N GLN A 461 -8.10 36.69 5.33
CA GLN A 461 -9.25 36.98 4.46
C GLN A 461 -10.43 37.61 5.19
N THR A 462 -10.51 37.45 6.52
CA THR A 462 -11.71 37.78 7.30
C THR A 462 -11.48 38.97 8.23
N ILE A 463 -10.26 39.17 8.72
CA ILE A 463 -9.90 40.25 9.64
C ILE A 463 -8.95 41.22 8.93
N PRO A 464 -9.14 42.54 9.06
CA PRO A 464 -8.25 43.53 8.45
C PRO A 464 -6.83 43.48 9.04
N ALA A 465 -5.83 43.75 8.18
CA ALA A 465 -4.43 43.82 8.57
C ALA A 465 -4.14 45.06 9.45
N ALA A 466 -3.25 44.91 10.43
CA ALA A 466 -2.77 46.03 11.23
C ALA A 466 -1.93 46.99 10.37
N ALA A 467 -2.08 48.31 10.57
CA ALA A 467 -1.30 49.31 9.85
C ALA A 467 0.22 49.08 10.03
N ALA A 468 0.96 49.02 8.93
CA ALA A 468 2.34 48.54 8.88
C ALA A 468 3.33 49.49 9.58
N THR A 469 3.82 49.12 10.78
CA THR A 469 4.94 49.82 11.44
C THR A 469 6.01 48.94 12.10
N ALA A 470 6.04 47.61 11.91
CA ALA A 470 7.19 46.80 12.38
C ALA A 470 7.35 45.48 11.62
N PRO A 471 8.60 44.99 11.41
CA PRO A 471 8.87 43.71 10.73
C PRO A 471 8.22 42.52 11.45
N ALA A 472 7.92 41.47 10.68
CA ALA A 472 7.31 40.22 11.16
C ALA A 472 8.12 39.61 12.31
N SER A 473 7.44 39.19 13.38
CA SER A 473 8.03 38.70 14.63
C SER A 473 8.53 37.25 14.50
N GLU A 474 9.47 36.91 15.38
CA GLU A 474 10.17 35.61 15.52
C GLU A 474 9.26 34.39 15.56
N ALA A 475 9.79 33.28 15.02
CA ALA A 475 9.14 31.97 14.99
C ALA A 475 8.70 31.52 16.39
N LEU A 476 7.47 31.01 16.50
CA LEU A 476 7.00 30.34 17.71
C LEU A 476 7.94 29.17 18.03
N PRO A 477 8.34 28.97 19.31
CA PRO A 477 9.03 27.74 19.74
C PRO A 477 8.03 26.57 19.76
N ILE A 478 7.69 26.10 18.55
CA ILE A 478 6.62 25.12 18.28
C ILE A 478 6.86 23.80 19.00
N GLU A 479 8.11 23.35 19.11
CA GLU A 479 8.44 22.05 19.72
C GLU A 479 8.21 22.04 21.23
N ALA A 480 8.68 23.07 21.95
CA ALA A 480 8.49 23.18 23.40
C ALA A 480 7.00 23.30 23.77
N TRP A 481 6.24 24.07 22.97
CA TRP A 481 4.81 24.25 23.17
C TRP A 481 3.98 22.99 22.86
N MET A 482 4.35 22.24 21.81
CA MET A 482 3.69 20.97 21.48
C MET A 482 3.94 19.91 22.56
N VAL A 483 5.13 19.90 23.18
CA VAL A 483 5.43 19.02 24.32
C VAL A 483 4.48 19.32 25.49
N GLU A 484 4.32 20.59 25.86
CA GLU A 484 3.42 21.01 26.94
C GLU A 484 1.95 20.65 26.66
N LEU A 485 1.46 20.90 25.45
CA LEU A 485 0.10 20.57 25.03
C LEU A 485 -0.19 19.07 25.04
N ARG A 486 0.78 18.24 24.63
CA ARG A 486 0.64 16.78 24.73
C ARG A 486 0.49 16.35 26.18
N GLY A 487 1.30 16.89 27.10
CA GLY A 487 1.19 16.60 28.53
C GLY A 487 -0.18 16.98 29.12
N GLN A 488 -0.72 18.14 28.73
CA GLN A 488 -2.06 18.57 29.13
C GLN A 488 -3.17 17.66 28.56
N PHE A 489 -3.06 17.27 27.29
CA PHE A 489 -4.00 16.34 26.66
C PHE A 489 -3.96 14.96 27.33
N ILE A 490 -2.77 14.42 27.64
CA ILE A 490 -2.63 13.16 28.39
C ILE A 490 -3.33 13.23 29.75
N ASN A 491 -3.20 14.36 30.45
CA ASN A 491 -3.92 14.57 31.71
C ASN A 491 -5.44 14.62 31.53
N GLU A 492 -5.94 15.28 30.48
CA GLU A 492 -7.37 15.29 30.12
C GLU A 492 -7.88 13.90 29.72
N LEU A 493 -7.05 13.13 28.99
CA LEU A 493 -7.39 11.82 28.45
C LEU A 493 -7.78 10.82 29.55
N ARG A 494 -7.20 10.93 30.74
CA ARG A 494 -7.58 10.14 31.93
C ARG A 494 -9.04 10.38 32.33
N SER A 495 -9.47 11.64 32.33
CA SER A 495 -10.86 12.02 32.64
C SER A 495 -11.82 11.57 31.53
N LEU A 496 -11.44 11.76 30.27
CA LEU A 496 -12.25 11.34 29.12
C LEU A 496 -12.44 9.83 29.08
N LYS A 497 -11.41 9.06 29.41
CA LYS A 497 -11.50 7.60 29.55
C LYS A 497 -12.52 7.19 30.62
N GLN A 498 -12.45 7.80 31.80
CA GLN A 498 -13.37 7.49 32.89
C GLN A 498 -14.82 7.83 32.51
N GLN A 499 -15.03 8.96 31.83
CA GLN A 499 -16.35 9.33 31.31
C GLN A 499 -16.84 8.34 30.25
N LEU A 500 -15.94 7.85 29.37
CA LEU A 500 -16.29 6.87 28.34
C LEU A 500 -16.75 5.55 28.97
N GLN A 501 -16.06 5.10 30.03
CA GLN A 501 -16.42 3.91 30.80
C GLN A 501 -17.77 4.08 31.51
N GLN A 502 -18.02 5.22 32.16
CA GLN A 502 -19.30 5.50 32.81
C GLN A 502 -20.46 5.58 31.81
N ALA A 503 -20.25 6.21 30.64
CA ALA A 503 -21.24 6.25 29.58
C ALA A 503 -21.56 4.84 29.05
N ARG A 504 -20.54 3.98 28.96
CA ARG A 504 -20.70 2.57 28.59
C ARG A 504 -21.53 1.80 29.62
N GLU A 505 -21.22 1.92 30.90
CA GLU A 505 -21.96 1.25 31.99
C GLU A 505 -23.44 1.65 32.03
N ARG A 506 -23.76 2.87 31.59
CA ARG A 506 -25.12 3.39 31.50
C ARG A 506 -25.82 3.09 30.18
N ASN A 507 -25.18 2.35 29.27
CA ASN A 507 -25.64 2.12 27.89
C ASN A 507 -25.93 3.41 27.09
N ASP A 508 -25.23 4.50 27.39
CA ASP A 508 -25.40 5.80 26.73
C ASP A 508 -24.56 5.89 25.44
N THR A 509 -25.12 5.40 24.34
CA THR A 509 -24.48 5.43 23.02
C THR A 509 -24.18 6.87 22.55
N THR A 510 -25.04 7.82 22.92
CA THR A 510 -24.86 9.23 22.54
C THR A 510 -23.70 9.84 23.31
N GLY A 511 -23.60 9.56 24.60
CA GLY A 511 -22.47 9.93 25.45
C GLY A 511 -21.15 9.37 24.94
N CYS A 512 -21.09 8.06 24.63
CA CYS A 512 -19.89 7.44 24.05
C CYS A 512 -19.48 8.09 22.72
N THR A 513 -20.44 8.40 21.86
CA THR A 513 -20.18 9.05 20.56
C THR A 513 -19.59 10.44 20.73
N LYS A 514 -20.10 11.23 21.70
CA LYS A 514 -19.59 12.56 22.01
C LYS A 514 -18.17 12.51 22.56
N ILE A 515 -17.89 11.58 23.48
CA ILE A 515 -16.57 11.44 24.08
C ILE A 515 -15.54 10.97 23.06
N ALA A 516 -15.88 9.99 22.20
CA ALA A 516 -15.02 9.57 21.10
C ALA A 516 -14.72 10.73 20.13
N HIS A 517 -15.71 11.57 19.83
CA HIS A 517 -15.48 12.75 19.00
C HIS A 517 -14.53 13.76 19.64
N ARG A 518 -14.70 14.03 20.94
CA ARG A 518 -13.83 14.95 21.69
C ARG A 518 -12.38 14.45 21.73
N ILE A 519 -12.18 13.15 21.95
CA ILE A 519 -10.87 12.51 21.88
C ILE A 519 -10.29 12.66 20.47
N LYS A 520 -11.06 12.37 19.42
CA LYS A 520 -10.64 12.54 18.01
C LYS A 520 -10.13 13.96 17.73
N GLY A 521 -10.92 14.98 18.05
CA GLY A 521 -10.59 16.37 17.75
C GLY A 521 -9.34 16.85 18.51
N SER A 522 -9.24 16.51 19.79
CA SER A 522 -8.14 16.94 20.65
C SER A 522 -6.84 16.19 20.33
N ALA A 523 -6.92 14.86 20.17
CA ALA A 523 -5.80 13.99 19.81
C ALA A 523 -5.15 14.41 18.49
N GLY A 524 -5.96 14.76 17.48
CA GLY A 524 -5.46 15.17 16.17
C GLY A 524 -4.65 16.45 16.28
N ASN A 525 -5.16 17.44 17.02
CA ASN A 525 -4.53 18.74 17.20
C ASN A 525 -3.18 18.69 17.94
N VAL A 526 -2.97 17.71 18.81
CA VAL A 526 -1.70 17.51 19.54
C VAL A 526 -0.80 16.43 18.94
N GLY A 527 -1.17 15.85 17.79
CA GLY A 527 -0.32 14.94 17.02
C GLY A 527 -0.45 13.45 17.35
N PHE A 528 -1.47 13.04 18.12
CA PHE A 528 -1.80 11.63 18.34
C PHE A 528 -2.67 11.08 17.18
N HIS A 529 -2.08 10.95 15.99
CA HIS A 529 -2.78 10.55 14.77
C HIS A 529 -3.48 9.19 14.90
N ARG A 530 -2.81 8.20 15.50
CA ARG A 530 -3.40 6.87 15.72
C ARG A 530 -4.64 6.92 16.62
N LEU A 531 -4.57 7.65 17.73
CA LEU A 531 -5.71 7.83 18.63
C LEU A 531 -6.86 8.59 17.95
N THR A 532 -6.53 9.50 17.02
CA THR A 532 -7.49 10.23 16.19
C THR A 532 -8.26 9.30 15.25
N ASP A 533 -7.56 8.42 14.56
CA ASP A 533 -8.14 7.49 13.61
C ASP A 533 -9.04 6.46 14.31
N GLU A 534 -8.56 5.88 15.41
CA GLU A 534 -9.32 4.92 16.20
C GLU A 534 -10.57 5.57 16.83
N ALA A 535 -10.45 6.80 17.36
CA ALA A 535 -11.58 7.54 17.88
C ALA A 535 -12.60 7.88 16.77
N GLY A 536 -12.12 8.14 15.54
CA GLY A 536 -12.97 8.35 14.37
C GLY A 536 -13.71 7.10 13.92
N GLU A 537 -13.04 5.95 13.91
CA GLU A 537 -13.65 4.66 13.60
C GLU A 537 -14.70 4.28 14.65
N LEU A 538 -14.36 4.43 15.94
CA LEU A 538 -15.28 4.19 17.05
C LEU A 538 -16.50 5.10 16.95
N GLN A 539 -16.31 6.39 16.63
CA GLN A 539 -17.41 7.33 16.41
C GLN A 539 -18.34 6.89 15.26
N SER A 540 -17.79 6.43 14.14
CA SER A 540 -18.56 5.97 12.97
C SER A 540 -19.38 4.72 13.29
N ARG A 541 -18.76 3.77 14.01
CA ARG A 541 -19.42 2.53 14.45
C ARG A 541 -20.52 2.79 15.47
N LEU A 542 -20.30 3.68 16.44
CA LEU A 542 -21.33 4.07 17.42
C LEU A 542 -22.55 4.76 16.80
N LYS A 543 -22.42 5.36 15.61
CA LYS A 543 -23.55 5.93 14.85
C LYS A 543 -24.35 4.87 14.08
N SER A 544 -23.77 3.70 13.81
CA SER A 544 -24.33 2.69 12.89
C SER A 544 -24.65 1.35 13.55
N GLN A 545 -24.11 1.07 14.74
CA GLN A 545 -24.24 -0.21 15.45
C GLN A 545 -24.70 -0.01 16.90
N ARG A 546 -25.23 -1.07 17.52
CA ARG A 546 -25.64 -1.04 18.94
C ARG A 546 -24.41 -1.14 19.84
N LEU A 547 -24.44 -0.45 20.98
CA LEU A 547 -23.33 -0.43 21.94
C LEU A 547 -22.90 -1.84 22.41
N GLU A 548 -23.85 -2.76 22.54
CA GLU A 548 -23.63 -4.17 22.94
C GLU A 548 -22.75 -4.94 21.94
N GLU A 549 -22.74 -4.54 20.67
CA GLU A 549 -21.93 -5.17 19.60
C GLU A 549 -20.50 -4.60 19.54
N LEU A 550 -20.26 -3.48 20.25
CA LEU A 550 -19.02 -2.71 20.20
C LEU A 550 -18.15 -2.86 21.45
N VAL A 551 -18.47 -3.83 22.33
CA VAL A 551 -17.77 -4.04 23.60
C VAL A 551 -16.27 -4.27 23.37
N LEU A 552 -15.91 -5.13 22.40
CA LEU A 552 -14.51 -5.44 22.09
C LEU A 552 -13.74 -4.21 21.60
N GLN A 553 -14.36 -3.39 20.75
CA GLN A 553 -13.74 -2.18 20.20
C GLN A 553 -13.61 -1.08 21.26
N LEU A 554 -14.59 -0.97 22.17
CA LEU A 554 -14.51 -0.07 23.31
C LEU A 554 -13.42 -0.50 24.31
N ASP A 555 -13.25 -1.79 24.54
CA ASP A 555 -12.17 -2.35 25.36
C ASP A 555 -10.82 -2.08 24.71
N GLN A 556 -10.64 -2.39 23.43
CA GLN A 556 -9.41 -2.12 22.68
C GLN A 556 -9.02 -0.64 22.68
N PHE A 557 -10.01 0.25 22.51
CA PHE A 557 -9.79 1.69 22.55
C PHE A 557 -9.42 2.17 23.97
N SER A 558 -10.07 1.61 25.00
CA SER A 558 -9.73 1.89 26.40
C SER A 558 -8.33 1.40 26.77
N ASP A 559 -7.92 0.23 26.28
CA ASP A 559 -6.60 -0.36 26.51
C ASP A 559 -5.49 0.47 25.84
N HIS A 560 -5.73 0.98 24.64
CA HIS A 560 -4.79 1.89 23.98
C HIS A 560 -4.66 3.22 24.73
N ILE A 561 -5.76 3.75 25.27
CA ILE A 561 -5.69 4.91 26.16
C ILE A 561 -4.85 4.60 27.41
N ASP A 562 -4.98 3.42 28.00
CA ASP A 562 -4.16 3.01 29.15
C ASP A 562 -2.68 2.90 28.81
N GLN A 563 -2.34 2.39 27.63
CA GLN A 563 -0.96 2.36 27.14
C GLN A 563 -0.39 3.76 27.01
N LEU A 564 -1.12 4.68 26.38
CA LEU A 564 -0.71 6.08 26.24
C LEU A 564 -0.56 6.78 27.59
N LEU A 565 -1.48 6.56 28.54
CA LEU A 565 -1.40 7.11 29.89
C LEU A 565 -0.22 6.53 30.68
N ALA A 566 0.13 5.25 30.48
CA ALA A 566 1.27 4.61 31.13
C ALA A 566 2.60 5.13 30.59
N GLU A 567 2.72 5.26 29.25
CA GLU A 567 3.90 5.81 28.56
C GLU A 567 4.23 7.25 29.00
N HIS A 568 3.22 8.03 29.39
CA HIS A 568 3.35 9.45 29.76
C HIS A 568 3.09 9.73 31.25
N SER A 569 3.20 8.69 32.11
CA SER A 569 3.02 8.82 33.57
C SER A 569 4.33 9.02 34.35
N HIS A 570 5.46 9.19 33.65
CA HIS A 570 6.80 9.37 34.22
C HIS A 570 7.48 10.70 33.81
N ASP A 571 6.75 11.57 33.10
CA ASP A 571 7.08 12.99 32.92
C ASP A 571 6.28 13.83 33.94
#